data_AF-A0A2N1Q204-F1
#
_entry.id   AF-A0A2N1Q204-F1
#
_cell.length_a   1.000
_cell.length_b   1.000
_cell.length_c   1.000
_cell.angle_alpha   90.00
_cell.angle_beta   90.00
_cell.angle_gamma   90.00
#
_symmetry.space_group_name_H-M   'P 1'
#
loop_
_entity.id
_entity.type
_entity.pdbx_description
1 polymer ?
#
loop_
_entity_poly.entity_id
_entity_poly.type
_entity_poly.pdbx_seq_one_letter_code
_entity_poly.pdbx_strand_id
1 'polypeptide(L)'
;MKRKLLWLFLLMFLLVGCNKTTDIITTTGGSIDTQDEMGLIELRVFDGNIQWKYDFENTWTDLVALSTLTGPTGEDGKAVMFRLNEGYIQWQREGDSTWTSLFDIASLQGLGIESMLINELGELVITYTDDSVSNLGELNKLNIVQFTDGYGNV
;
A
#
# COMPACT_ATOMS: atom_id res chain seq x y z
N MET A 1 -19.48 -34.49 4.40
CA MET A 1 -18.78 -33.22 4.73
C MET A 1 -18.27 -32.58 3.43
N LYS A 2 -19.04 -31.72 2.77
CA LYS A 2 -18.59 -30.96 1.57
C LYS A 2 -19.32 -29.61 1.43
N ARG A 3 -19.59 -28.93 2.55
CA ARG A 3 -20.26 -27.60 2.54
C ARG A 3 -19.31 -26.41 2.79
N LYS A 4 -18.05 -26.68 3.14
CA LYS A 4 -17.07 -25.63 3.51
C LYS A 4 -16.29 -25.02 2.35
N LEU A 5 -16.25 -25.65 1.17
CA LEU A 5 -15.50 -25.11 0.03
C LEU A 5 -16.32 -24.12 -0.83
N LEU A 6 -17.65 -24.25 -0.85
CA LEU A 6 -18.53 -23.39 -1.64
C LEU A 6 -18.55 -21.93 -1.13
N TRP A 7 -18.42 -21.75 0.19
CA TRP A 7 -18.39 -20.42 0.81
C TRP A 7 -17.08 -19.67 0.56
N LEU A 8 -15.96 -20.40 0.39
CA LEU A 8 -14.65 -19.77 0.15
C LEU A 8 -14.50 -19.29 -1.30
N PHE A 9 -15.19 -19.93 -2.26
CA PHE A 9 -15.18 -19.51 -3.66
C PHE A 9 -16.12 -18.33 -3.96
N LEU A 10 -17.26 -18.25 -3.27
CA LEU A 10 -18.19 -17.11 -3.38
C LEU A 10 -17.55 -15.80 -2.87
N LEU A 11 -16.69 -15.89 -1.86
CA LEU A 11 -15.98 -14.75 -1.28
C LEU A 11 -14.86 -14.21 -2.20
N MET A 12 -14.31 -15.04 -3.09
CA MET A 12 -13.15 -14.67 -3.92
C MET A 12 -13.51 -13.82 -5.15
N PHE A 13 -14.80 -13.75 -5.54
CA PHE A 13 -15.25 -13.02 -6.74
C PHE A 13 -15.91 -11.66 -6.47
N LEU A 14 -16.21 -11.32 -5.21
CA LEU A 14 -16.73 -9.99 -4.83
C LEU A 14 -15.65 -8.88 -4.84
N LEU A 15 -14.37 -9.20 -5.08
CA LEU A 15 -13.26 -8.25 -5.03
C LEU A 15 -12.86 -7.61 -6.38
N VAL A 16 -13.52 -7.96 -7.48
CA VAL A 16 -13.23 -7.35 -8.79
C VAL A 16 -14.43 -6.54 -9.23
N GLY A 17 -14.33 -5.22 -9.11
CA GLY A 17 -15.34 -4.28 -9.60
C GLY A 17 -15.50 -4.40 -11.11
N CYS A 18 -16.43 -5.25 -11.57
CA CYS A 18 -16.82 -5.34 -12.97
C CYS A 18 -18.07 -4.49 -13.18
N ASN A 19 -17.91 -3.33 -13.83
CA ASN A 19 -18.98 -2.39 -14.14
C ASN A 19 -19.55 -2.65 -15.56
N LYS A 20 -19.80 -3.91 -15.92
CA LYS A 20 -20.46 -4.26 -17.18
C LYS A 20 -21.59 -5.27 -16.96
N THR A 21 -22.73 -4.89 -17.51
CA THR A 21 -24.00 -5.62 -17.54
C THR A 21 -23.80 -6.97 -18.25
N THR A 22 -24.27 -8.03 -17.59
CA THR A 22 -24.37 -9.44 -18.03
C THR A 22 -23.06 -10.22 -18.26
N ASP A 23 -22.38 -10.60 -17.18
CA ASP A 23 -21.47 -11.75 -17.20
C ASP A 23 -22.16 -12.97 -16.58
N ILE A 24 -22.47 -13.98 -17.40
CA ILE A 24 -22.96 -15.30 -16.96
C ILE A 24 -21.73 -16.14 -16.60
N ILE A 25 -21.59 -16.52 -15.33
CA ILE A 25 -20.50 -17.39 -14.88
C ILE A 25 -20.99 -18.85 -14.96
N THR A 26 -20.46 -19.62 -15.92
CA THR A 26 -20.69 -21.07 -16.00
C THR A 26 -19.57 -21.79 -15.25
N THR A 27 -19.86 -22.34 -14.07
CA THR A 27 -18.89 -23.20 -13.36
C THR A 27 -19.03 -24.64 -13.84
N THR A 28 -17.99 -25.17 -14.50
CA THR A 28 -17.91 -26.60 -14.82
C THR A 28 -17.65 -27.39 -13.54
N GLY A 29 -18.69 -28.03 -12.99
CA GLY A 29 -18.56 -28.93 -11.86
C GLY A 29 -17.85 -30.23 -12.27
N GLY A 30 -16.55 -30.35 -11.97
CA GLY A 30 -15.83 -31.62 -12.03
C GLY A 30 -16.28 -32.57 -10.91
N SER A 31 -16.86 -33.70 -11.30
CA SER A 31 -17.58 -34.74 -10.53
C SER A 31 -16.83 -35.38 -9.36
N ILE A 32 -17.57 -35.79 -8.30
CA ILE A 32 -17.23 -36.98 -7.49
C ILE A 32 -18.53 -37.73 -7.18
N ASP A 33 -18.81 -38.73 -8.03
CA ASP A 33 -19.71 -39.88 -7.89
C ASP A 33 -21.21 -39.62 -7.63
N THR A 34 -22.00 -39.55 -8.70
CA THR A 34 -22.87 -40.64 -9.20
C THR A 34 -23.58 -40.16 -10.47
N GLN A 35 -23.86 -41.09 -11.38
CA GLN A 35 -24.57 -40.88 -12.63
C GLN A 35 -26.00 -40.40 -12.38
N ASP A 36 -26.18 -39.10 -12.24
CA ASP A 36 -27.43 -38.39 -12.47
C ASP A 36 -27.04 -37.07 -13.14
N GLU A 37 -27.83 -36.67 -14.15
CA GLU A 37 -27.69 -35.43 -14.90
C GLU A 37 -27.85 -34.21 -13.97
N MET A 38 -26.84 -33.95 -13.15
CA MET A 38 -26.76 -32.78 -12.30
C MET A 38 -26.42 -31.60 -13.22
N GLY A 39 -27.46 -30.97 -13.76
CA GLY A 39 -27.38 -29.82 -14.65
C GLY A 39 -26.46 -28.72 -14.13
N LEU A 40 -25.94 -27.91 -15.06
CA LEU A 40 -25.10 -26.78 -14.73
C LEU A 40 -25.91 -25.77 -13.92
N ILE A 41 -25.27 -25.13 -12.93
CA ILE A 41 -25.87 -24.02 -12.22
C ILE A 41 -25.59 -22.74 -12.99
N GLU A 42 -26.65 -21.98 -13.27
CA GLU A 42 -26.56 -20.62 -13.79
C GLU A 42 -26.80 -19.63 -12.64
N LEU A 43 -25.99 -18.57 -12.58
CA LEU A 43 -26.11 -17.47 -11.62
C LEU A 43 -26.40 -16.17 -12.37
N ARG A 44 -27.29 -15.34 -11.83
CA ARG A 44 -27.53 -13.98 -12.34
C ARG A 44 -27.80 -12.99 -11.22
N VAL A 45 -27.63 -11.72 -11.54
CA VAL A 45 -28.15 -10.61 -10.72
C VAL A 45 -29.38 -10.05 -11.42
N PHE A 46 -30.54 -10.09 -10.77
CA PHE A 46 -31.80 -9.58 -11.31
C PHE A 46 -32.75 -9.13 -10.18
N ASP A 47 -33.47 -8.03 -10.41
CA ASP A 47 -34.47 -7.46 -9.49
C ASP A 47 -33.99 -7.31 -8.03
N GLY A 48 -32.75 -6.84 -7.86
CA GLY A 48 -32.18 -6.66 -6.53
C GLY A 48 -31.73 -7.94 -5.83
N ASN A 49 -31.76 -9.09 -6.51
CA ASN A 49 -31.39 -10.39 -5.95
C ASN A 49 -30.29 -11.06 -6.79
N ILE A 50 -29.39 -11.81 -6.13
CA ILE A 50 -28.64 -12.87 -6.78
C ILE A 50 -29.58 -14.07 -6.87
N GLN A 51 -29.76 -14.58 -8.07
CA GLN A 51 -30.65 -15.68 -8.38
C GLN A 51 -29.86 -16.83 -9.01
N TRP A 52 -30.37 -18.05 -8.85
CA TRP A 52 -29.80 -19.24 -9.45
C TRP A 52 -30.87 -20.13 -10.08
N LYS A 53 -30.47 -20.99 -11.00
CA LYS A 53 -31.28 -22.10 -11.51
C LYS A 53 -30.37 -23.21 -12.04
N TYR A 54 -30.91 -24.40 -12.26
CA TYR A 54 -30.23 -25.35 -13.15
C TYR A 54 -30.46 -24.97 -14.62
N ASP A 55 -29.53 -25.35 -15.48
CA ASP A 55 -29.57 -25.11 -16.93
C ASP A 55 -30.80 -25.75 -17.61
N PHE A 56 -31.26 -26.90 -17.12
CA PHE A 56 -32.49 -27.57 -17.57
C PHE A 56 -33.78 -26.95 -17.00
N GLU A 57 -33.69 -25.96 -16.12
CA GLU A 57 -34.84 -25.26 -15.54
C GLU A 57 -35.11 -23.93 -16.25
N ASN A 58 -36.38 -23.52 -16.27
CA ASN A 58 -36.81 -22.23 -16.82
C ASN A 58 -37.15 -21.19 -15.74
N THR A 59 -37.13 -21.61 -14.48
CA THR A 59 -37.53 -20.79 -13.33
C THR A 59 -36.31 -20.45 -12.48
N TRP A 60 -36.16 -19.18 -12.15
CA TRP A 60 -35.08 -18.70 -11.29
C TRP A 60 -35.51 -18.71 -9.82
N THR A 61 -34.58 -19.08 -8.94
CA THR A 61 -34.76 -19.08 -7.49
C THR A 61 -33.90 -17.98 -6.87
N ASP A 62 -34.49 -17.16 -6.01
CA ASP A 62 -33.77 -16.15 -5.22
C ASP A 62 -32.81 -16.82 -4.24
N LEU A 63 -31.52 -16.51 -4.33
CA LEU A 63 -30.50 -16.96 -3.39
C LEU A 63 -30.35 -15.97 -2.24
N VAL A 64 -30.13 -14.69 -2.58
CA VAL A 64 -29.83 -13.64 -1.62
C VAL A 64 -30.19 -12.27 -2.21
N ALA A 65 -30.80 -11.40 -1.40
CA ALA A 65 -31.05 -10.02 -1.78
C ALA A 65 -29.74 -9.21 -1.71
N LEU A 66 -29.47 -8.35 -2.70
CA LEU A 66 -28.29 -7.48 -2.72
C LEU A 66 -28.25 -6.54 -1.52
N SER A 67 -29.40 -6.14 -0.98
CA SER A 67 -29.52 -5.28 0.20
C SER A 67 -28.90 -5.89 1.46
N THR A 68 -28.79 -7.22 1.54
CA THR A 68 -28.13 -7.88 2.68
C THR A 68 -26.62 -8.01 2.48
N LEU A 69 -26.14 -7.80 1.25
CA LEU A 69 -24.72 -7.83 0.89
C LEU A 69 -24.10 -6.43 0.88
N THR A 70 -24.91 -5.39 1.04
CA THR A 70 -24.44 -4.00 1.22
C THR A 70 -24.37 -3.67 2.70
N GLY A 71 -23.17 -3.39 3.19
CA GLY A 71 -22.99 -2.61 4.41
C GLY A 71 -23.04 -1.11 4.11
N PRO A 72 -23.05 -0.24 5.14
CA PRO A 72 -22.72 1.16 4.94
C PRO A 72 -21.41 1.28 4.17
N THR A 73 -21.32 2.24 3.25
CA THR A 73 -20.01 2.63 2.69
C THR A 73 -19.10 2.93 3.87
N GLY A 74 -17.90 2.35 3.88
CA GLY A 74 -16.91 2.70 4.88
C GLY A 74 -16.60 4.19 4.78
N GLU A 75 -16.60 4.88 5.91
CA GLU A 75 -16.10 6.26 5.95
C GLU A 75 -14.64 6.28 5.52
N ASP A 76 -14.24 7.32 4.79
CA ASP A 76 -12.83 7.54 4.47
C ASP A 76 -12.04 7.64 5.78
N GLY A 77 -10.85 7.02 5.80
CA GLY A 77 -9.96 7.11 6.95
C GLY A 77 -9.57 8.57 7.22
N LYS A 78 -9.57 8.97 8.49
CA LYS A 78 -9.08 10.30 8.89
C LYS A 78 -7.62 10.51 8.44
N ALA A 79 -7.28 11.71 7.97
CA ALA A 79 -5.91 12.08 7.64
C ALA A 79 -4.99 12.01 8.87
N VAL A 80 -3.70 11.76 8.64
CA VAL A 80 -2.67 11.74 9.67
C VAL A 80 -1.77 12.97 9.52
N MET A 81 -1.57 13.71 10.62
CA MET A 81 -0.71 14.88 10.72
C MET A 81 0.55 14.54 11.51
N PHE A 82 1.69 15.11 11.10
CA PHE A 82 2.97 14.98 11.80
C PHE A 82 3.47 16.35 12.27
N ARG A 83 4.15 16.36 13.40
CA ARG A 83 4.87 17.55 13.88
C ARG A 83 6.14 17.16 14.63
N LEU A 84 7.06 18.11 14.75
CA LEU A 84 8.18 18.06 15.68
C LEU A 84 7.84 18.94 16.88
N ASN A 85 7.82 18.37 18.09
CA ASN A 85 7.58 19.11 19.33
C ASN A 85 8.27 18.43 20.52
N GLU A 86 8.85 19.22 21.43
CA GLU A 86 9.48 18.72 22.67
C GLU A 86 10.52 17.61 22.46
N GLY A 87 11.25 17.63 21.35
CA GLY A 87 12.23 16.59 21.02
C GLY A 87 11.61 15.28 20.51
N TYR A 88 10.31 15.25 20.22
CA TYR A 88 9.64 14.09 19.62
C TYR A 88 9.07 14.43 18.24
N ILE A 89 9.16 13.47 17.32
CA ILE A 89 8.20 13.40 16.22
C ILE A 89 6.89 12.90 16.82
N GLN A 90 5.84 13.67 16.65
CA GLN A 90 4.51 13.36 17.15
C GLN A 90 3.54 13.22 15.97
N TRP A 91 2.52 12.40 16.16
CA TRP A 91 1.47 12.20 15.18
C TRP A 91 0.09 12.36 15.80
N GLN A 92 -0.87 12.70 14.95
CA GLN A 92 -2.28 12.85 15.34
C GLN A 92 -3.18 12.56 14.14
N ARG A 93 -4.37 12.01 14.37
CA ARG A 93 -5.42 11.96 13.32
C ARG A 93 -6.20 13.26 13.30
N GLU A 94 -6.65 13.66 12.14
CA GLU A 94 -7.47 14.84 11.97
C GLU A 94 -8.68 14.87 12.94
N GLY A 95 -8.85 16.00 13.61
CA GLY A 95 -9.91 16.23 14.60
C GLY A 95 -9.67 15.59 15.97
N ASP A 96 -8.59 14.84 16.18
CA ASP A 96 -8.22 14.41 17.54
C ASP A 96 -7.69 15.64 18.32
N SER A 97 -7.81 15.63 19.65
CA SER A 97 -7.35 16.75 20.52
C SER A 97 -5.97 16.50 21.13
N THR A 98 -5.46 15.28 21.03
CA THR A 98 -4.19 14.85 21.62
C THR A 98 -3.20 14.37 20.56
N TRP A 99 -1.95 14.78 20.72
CA TRP A 99 -0.83 14.28 19.91
C TRP A 99 -0.17 13.11 20.62
N THR A 100 0.22 12.10 19.86
CA THR A 100 0.94 10.92 20.37
C THR A 100 2.40 11.01 19.96
N SER A 101 3.32 10.86 20.91
CA SER A 101 4.76 10.74 20.61
C SER A 101 5.03 9.45 19.84
N LEU A 102 5.56 9.60 18.62
CA LEU A 102 5.95 8.49 17.76
C LEU A 102 7.39 8.09 18.01
N PHE A 103 8.28 9.08 18.09
CA PHE A 103 9.71 8.85 18.02
C PHE A 103 10.49 9.95 18.73
N ASP A 104 11.50 9.56 19.51
CA ASP A 104 12.37 10.46 20.26
C ASP A 104 13.56 10.91 19.40
N ILE A 105 13.70 12.21 19.13
CA ILE A 105 14.82 12.76 18.36
C ILE A 105 16.15 12.56 19.09
N ALA A 106 16.18 12.57 20.41
CA ALA A 106 17.42 12.35 21.17
C ALA A 106 17.94 10.91 21.02
N SER A 107 17.08 9.97 20.61
CA SER A 107 17.49 8.59 20.29
C SER A 107 18.17 8.46 18.92
N LEU A 108 18.11 9.48 18.05
CA LEU A 108 18.82 9.44 16.78
C LEU A 108 20.32 9.44 17.06
N GLN A 109 20.94 8.33 16.69
CA GLN A 109 22.39 8.19 16.67
C GLN A 109 22.87 8.52 15.25
N GLY A 110 23.88 9.36 15.15
CA GLY A 110 24.50 9.71 13.89
C GLY A 110 25.77 10.50 14.12
N LEU A 111 26.79 10.23 13.29
CA LEU A 111 28.04 10.97 13.34
C LEU A 111 27.95 12.13 12.34
N GLY A 112 27.92 13.36 12.85
CA GLY A 112 27.89 14.55 12.03
C GLY A 112 29.28 14.92 11.52
N ILE A 113 29.35 15.75 10.48
CA ILE A 113 30.59 16.37 10.02
C ILE A 113 30.71 17.72 10.72
N GLU A 114 31.78 17.92 11.49
CA GLU A 114 32.11 19.21 12.09
C GLU A 114 32.83 20.11 11.08
N SER A 115 33.85 19.57 10.38
CA SER A 115 34.56 20.30 9.34
C SER A 115 35.13 19.39 8.26
N MET A 116 35.33 19.95 7.06
CA MET A 116 36.02 19.30 5.95
C MET A 116 37.00 20.31 5.37
N LEU A 117 38.27 19.94 5.30
CA LEU A 117 39.33 20.81 4.79
C LEU A 117 40.33 20.03 3.95
N ILE A 118 41.10 20.76 3.15
CA ILE A 118 42.30 20.26 2.50
C ILE A 118 43.49 20.75 3.32
N ASN A 119 44.33 19.84 3.81
CA ASN A 119 45.50 20.21 4.60
C ASN A 119 46.65 20.74 3.71
N GLU A 120 47.75 21.17 4.33
CA GLU A 120 48.93 21.69 3.61
C GLU A 120 49.61 20.64 2.69
N LEU A 121 49.32 19.36 2.90
CA LEU A 121 49.80 18.24 2.09
C LEU A 121 48.87 17.90 0.92
N GLY A 122 47.74 18.60 0.76
CA GLY A 122 46.78 18.35 -0.32
C GLY A 122 45.80 17.20 -0.06
N GLU A 123 45.70 16.75 1.19
CA GLU A 123 44.80 15.66 1.58
C GLU A 123 43.46 16.17 2.07
N LEU A 124 42.38 15.46 1.71
CA LEU A 124 41.04 15.73 2.23
C LEU A 124 40.91 15.15 3.64
N VAL A 125 40.71 16.02 4.62
CA VAL A 125 40.54 15.68 6.03
C VAL A 125 39.15 16.07 6.50
N ILE A 126 38.45 15.14 7.14
CA ILE A 126 37.14 15.33 7.76
C ILE A 126 37.29 15.22 9.27
N THR A 127 36.83 16.25 9.99
CA THR A 127 36.60 16.18 11.43
C THR A 127 35.12 15.97 11.68
N TYR A 128 34.77 14.97 12.46
CA TYR A 128 33.38 14.65 12.82
C TYR A 128 32.98 15.36 14.12
N THR A 129 31.68 15.40 14.41
CA THR A 129 31.13 16.04 15.62
C THR A 129 31.52 15.36 16.94
N ASP A 130 32.21 14.22 16.88
CA ASP A 130 32.77 13.53 18.05
C ASP A 130 34.29 13.75 18.19
N ASP A 131 34.84 14.75 17.50
CA ASP A 131 36.27 15.07 17.41
C ASP A 131 37.13 14.02 16.69
N SER A 132 36.54 12.92 16.19
CA SER A 132 37.30 11.96 15.40
C SER A 132 37.67 12.54 14.03
N VAL A 133 38.83 12.12 13.52
CA VAL A 133 39.37 12.62 12.25
C VAL A 133 39.55 11.47 11.28
N SER A 134 39.05 11.65 10.06
CA SER A 134 39.30 10.75 8.94
C SER A 134 40.04 11.49 7.82
N ASN A 135 41.22 11.00 7.48
CA ASN A 135 41.97 11.45 6.32
C ASN A 135 41.61 10.54 5.13
N LEU A 136 40.97 11.12 4.12
CA LEU A 136 40.52 10.42 2.92
C LEU A 136 41.57 10.40 1.80
N GLY A 137 42.76 10.95 2.07
CA GLY A 137 43.91 10.92 1.20
C GLY A 137 44.02 12.12 0.26
N GLU A 138 45.04 12.06 -0.60
CA GLU A 138 45.43 13.14 -1.49
C GLU A 138 44.42 13.36 -2.63
N LEU A 139 44.08 14.62 -2.87
CA LEU A 139 43.31 15.00 -4.04
C LEU A 139 44.23 15.00 -5.28
N ASN A 140 44.32 13.83 -5.92
CA ASN A 140 45.18 13.57 -7.09
C ASN A 140 44.93 14.48 -8.31
N LYS A 141 43.88 15.31 -8.31
CA LYS A 141 43.59 16.25 -9.41
C LYS A 141 42.90 17.51 -8.90
N LEU A 142 43.63 18.62 -8.91
CA LEU A 142 43.05 19.95 -8.73
C LEU A 142 42.29 20.33 -10.00
N ASN A 143 40.98 20.09 -10.02
CA ASN A 143 40.12 20.68 -11.04
C ASN A 143 39.74 22.08 -10.58
N ILE A 144 40.35 23.10 -11.18
CA ILE A 144 39.93 24.49 -10.97
C ILE A 144 38.60 24.67 -11.70
N VAL A 145 37.51 24.75 -10.94
CA VAL A 145 36.22 25.19 -11.47
C VAL A 145 36.18 26.71 -11.33
N GLN A 146 36.34 27.41 -12.45
CA GLN A 146 36.07 28.84 -12.50
C GLN A 146 34.58 29.02 -12.70
N PHE A 147 33.90 29.50 -11.66
CA PHE A 147 32.54 29.99 -11.84
C PHE A 147 32.65 31.28 -12.62
N THR A 148 31.91 31.37 -13.73
CA THR A 148 31.72 32.63 -14.43
C THR A 148 30.31 33.13 -14.17
N ASP A 149 30.13 34.45 -14.15
CA ASP A 149 28.78 35.02 -14.20
C ASP A 149 28.09 34.66 -15.54
N GLY A 150 26.83 35.06 -15.70
CA GLY A 150 26.10 34.87 -16.96
C GLY A 150 26.70 35.58 -18.18
N TYR A 151 27.78 36.33 -18.01
CA TYR A 151 28.52 37.07 -19.03
C TYR A 151 29.93 36.50 -19.26
N GLY A 152 30.33 35.43 -18.56
CA GLY A 152 31.64 34.80 -18.74
C GLY A 152 32.77 35.43 -17.92
N ASN A 153 32.47 36.34 -16.99
CA ASN A 153 33.48 36.94 -16.10
C ASN A 153 33.74 36.02 -14.90
N VAL A 154 35.02 35.79 -14.60
CA VAL A 154 35.49 35.04 -13.42
C VAL A 154 35.45 35.92 -12.17
#